data_AF-A0A0S9CYM3-F1
#
_entry.id   AF-A0A0S9CYM3-F1
#
_cell.length_a   1.000
_cell.length_b   1.000
_cell.length_c   1.000
_cell.angle_alpha   90.00
_cell.angle_beta   90.00
_cell.angle_gamma   90.00
#
_symmetry.space_group_name_H-M   'P 1'
#
loop_
_entity.id
_entity.type
_entity.pdbx_description
1 polymer ?
#
loop_
_entity_poly.entity_id
_entity_poly.type
_entity_poly.pdbx_seq_one_letter_code
_entity_poly.pdbx_strand_id
1 'polypeptide(L)'
;MNSSASTRGKRSTGSLSLFGLIKLLARLTPRQVSDEISIALQQMKRKGIKAGIAAAFLVVALVFVLFFAVALVVAAIMGLAEVMPAWLAALLVAALFLVIGGVLALIGVSRLKKQLPLIPEDAIRGIRHDLGVLKEGRSFDPATLDVKKPKEDKAEKDRKDEAKDAKPKEPAPSYEELRGRSGERRTHIADARDSLGARVDVKARLNGAKHRSDKGGSTTGAASGGSGSGRVAAVAVRRDVAHNTTLADRWKPLSVLAGSVAAMLVLLRRLLSR
;
A
#
# COMPACT_ATOMS: atom_id res chain seq x y z
N MET A 1 -32.37 -4.08 -76.59
CA MET A 1 -31.27 -4.68 -75.82
C MET A 1 -31.63 -4.57 -74.35
N ASN A 2 -31.87 -5.70 -73.71
CA ASN A 2 -32.60 -5.82 -72.45
C ASN A 2 -31.71 -5.65 -71.21
N SER A 3 -32.38 -5.31 -70.11
CA SER A 3 -31.93 -4.89 -68.79
C SER A 3 -31.24 -5.94 -67.90
N SER A 4 -30.60 -5.42 -66.84
CA SER A 4 -30.49 -5.96 -65.45
C SER A 4 -29.44 -7.02 -65.12
N ALA A 5 -28.52 -6.70 -64.19
CA ALA A 5 -28.43 -7.36 -62.88
C ALA A 5 -27.33 -6.76 -62.00
N SER A 6 -27.75 -6.27 -60.84
CA SER A 6 -26.95 -5.77 -59.72
C SER A 6 -26.31 -6.94 -58.94
N THR A 7 -25.05 -6.81 -58.51
CA THR A 7 -24.54 -7.42 -57.28
C THR A 7 -23.43 -6.57 -56.66
N ARG A 8 -23.80 -5.43 -56.07
CA ARG A 8 -22.93 -4.70 -55.13
C ARG A 8 -23.10 -5.32 -53.75
N GLY A 9 -22.16 -6.19 -53.35
CA GLY A 9 -22.07 -6.72 -52.00
C GLY A 9 -21.88 -5.59 -50.98
N LYS A 10 -22.94 -5.31 -50.20
CA LYS A 10 -22.88 -4.52 -48.97
C LYS A 10 -21.93 -5.21 -47.99
N ARG A 11 -20.70 -4.71 -47.85
CA ARG A 11 -19.90 -4.98 -46.65
C ARG A 11 -20.54 -4.17 -45.53
N SER A 12 -21.19 -4.88 -44.61
CA SER A 12 -21.66 -4.35 -43.34
C SER A 12 -20.47 -3.79 -42.58
N THR A 13 -20.31 -2.47 -42.59
CA THR A 13 -19.69 -1.73 -41.49
C THR A 13 -20.62 -1.87 -40.28
N GLY A 14 -20.65 -3.06 -39.71
CA GLY A 14 -21.22 -3.29 -38.40
C GLY A 14 -20.38 -2.52 -37.41
N SER A 15 -20.95 -1.43 -36.89
CA SER A 15 -20.60 -0.91 -35.58
C SER A 15 -20.24 -2.09 -34.69
N LEU A 16 -19.02 -2.15 -34.15
CA LEU A 16 -18.75 -3.12 -33.10
C LEU A 16 -19.82 -2.88 -32.03
N SER A 17 -20.71 -3.85 -31.87
CA SER A 17 -21.77 -3.81 -30.87
C SER A 17 -21.15 -3.49 -29.52
N LEU A 18 -21.82 -2.69 -28.69
CA LEU A 18 -21.41 -2.42 -27.31
C LEU A 18 -21.09 -3.74 -26.56
N PHE A 19 -21.83 -4.81 -26.89
CA PHE A 19 -21.57 -6.18 -26.43
C PHE A 19 -20.24 -6.77 -26.94
N GLY A 20 -19.83 -6.44 -28.16
CA GLY A 20 -18.52 -6.83 -28.71
C GLY A 20 -17.36 -6.13 -28.01
N LEU A 21 -17.49 -4.85 -27.64
CA LEU A 21 -16.49 -4.13 -26.85
C LEU A 21 -16.40 -4.68 -25.42
N ILE A 22 -17.54 -4.96 -24.78
CA ILE A 22 -17.59 -5.59 -23.44
C ILE A 22 -16.92 -6.98 -23.47
N LYS A 23 -17.18 -7.77 -24.53
CA LYS A 23 -16.57 -9.09 -24.71
C LYS A 23 -15.07 -9.03 -25.02
N LEU A 24 -14.60 -7.96 -25.68
CA LEU A 24 -13.17 -7.71 -25.88
C LEU A 24 -12.49 -7.25 -24.59
N LEU A 25 -13.10 -6.34 -23.83
CA LEU A 25 -12.64 -5.90 -22.52
C LEU A 25 -12.55 -7.09 -21.56
N ALA A 26 -13.61 -7.87 -21.42
CA ALA A 26 -13.64 -9.06 -20.56
C ALA A 26 -12.55 -10.10 -20.92
N ARG A 27 -12.06 -10.10 -22.17
CA ARG A 27 -11.01 -11.00 -22.64
C ARG A 27 -9.59 -10.43 -22.47
N LEU A 28 -9.43 -9.11 -22.36
CA LEU A 28 -8.14 -8.41 -22.28
C LEU A 28 -7.81 -7.93 -20.86
N THR A 29 -8.81 -7.55 -20.06
CA THR A 29 -8.66 -7.08 -18.67
C THR A 29 -8.00 -8.10 -17.72
N PRO A 30 -8.27 -9.43 -17.79
CA PRO A 30 -7.70 -10.38 -16.82
C PRO A 30 -6.16 -10.43 -16.85
N ARG A 31 -5.58 -10.32 -18.05
CA ARG A 31 -4.12 -10.34 -18.25
C ARG A 31 -3.44 -9.08 -17.74
N GLN A 32 -4.06 -7.92 -17.96
CA GLN A 32 -3.52 -6.66 -17.47
C GLN A 32 -3.53 -6.59 -15.94
N VAL A 33 -4.61 -7.07 -15.32
CA VAL A 33 -4.70 -7.18 -13.86
C VAL A 33 -3.65 -8.17 -13.32
N SER A 34 -3.46 -9.33 -13.95
CA SER A 34 -2.42 -10.26 -13.51
C SER A 34 -1.01 -9.69 -13.66
N ASP A 35 -0.76 -8.91 -14.70
CA ASP A 35 0.55 -8.29 -14.93
C ASP A 35 0.84 -7.20 -13.89
N GLU A 36 -0.12 -6.31 -13.60
CA GLU A 36 0.03 -5.29 -12.55
C GLU A 36 0.21 -5.90 -11.16
N ILE A 37 -0.55 -6.96 -10.84
CA ILE A 37 -0.35 -7.73 -9.61
C ILE A 37 1.05 -8.35 -9.58
N SER A 38 1.52 -8.93 -10.68
CA SER A 38 2.86 -9.54 -10.74
C SER A 38 3.97 -8.51 -10.52
N ILE A 39 3.81 -7.30 -11.07
CA ILE A 39 4.75 -6.18 -10.90
C ILE A 39 4.71 -5.70 -9.44
N ALA A 40 3.53 -5.53 -8.87
CA ALA A 40 3.37 -5.15 -7.46
C ALA A 40 4.01 -6.18 -6.53
N LEU A 41 3.78 -7.48 -6.78
CA LEU A 41 4.39 -8.58 -6.03
C LEU A 41 5.91 -8.57 -6.13
N GLN A 42 6.47 -8.36 -7.33
CA GLN A 42 7.92 -8.26 -7.50
C GLN A 42 8.51 -7.05 -6.78
N GLN A 43 7.83 -5.90 -6.82
CA GLN A 43 8.26 -4.70 -6.09
C GLN A 43 8.18 -4.91 -4.57
N MET A 44 7.10 -5.51 -4.08
CA MET A 44 6.95 -5.88 -2.67
C MET A 44 8.01 -6.88 -2.23
N LYS A 45 8.33 -7.89 -3.06
CA LYS A 45 9.41 -8.84 -2.76
C LYS A 45 10.76 -8.15 -2.68
N ARG A 46 11.10 -7.27 -3.64
CA ARG A 46 12.36 -6.51 -3.62
C ARG A 46 12.45 -5.56 -2.42
N LYS A 47 11.38 -4.82 -2.11
CA LYS A 47 11.31 -3.93 -0.94
C LYS A 47 11.33 -4.73 0.37
N GLY A 48 10.62 -5.85 0.41
CA GLY A 48 10.53 -6.76 1.55
C GLY A 48 11.87 -7.42 1.88
N ILE A 49 12.65 -7.83 0.87
CA ILE A 49 14.00 -8.36 1.10
C ILE A 49 14.90 -7.28 1.70
N LYS A 50 14.88 -6.05 1.18
CA LYS A 50 15.69 -4.94 1.72
C LYS A 50 15.29 -4.60 3.17
N ALA A 51 13.99 -4.51 3.43
CA ALA A 51 13.46 -4.29 4.77
C ALA A 51 13.82 -5.45 5.72
N GLY A 52 13.76 -6.69 5.23
CA GLY A 52 14.14 -7.88 5.98
C GLY A 52 15.62 -7.92 6.33
N ILE A 53 16.51 -7.54 5.40
CA ILE A 53 17.95 -7.41 5.67
C ILE A 53 18.20 -6.33 6.73
N ALA A 54 17.55 -5.16 6.61
CA ALA A 54 17.67 -4.11 7.62
C ALA A 54 17.17 -4.56 9.00
N ALA A 55 16.05 -5.26 9.06
CA ALA A 55 15.52 -5.85 10.29
C ALA A 55 16.50 -6.89 10.87
N ALA A 56 17.12 -7.72 10.04
CA ALA A 56 18.12 -8.69 10.48
C ALA A 56 19.35 -8.00 11.10
N PHE A 57 19.88 -6.94 10.48
CA PHE A 57 20.96 -6.15 11.07
C PHE A 57 20.56 -5.50 12.38
N LEU A 58 19.32 -5.00 12.50
CA LEU A 58 18.83 -4.44 13.77
C LEU A 58 18.74 -5.50 14.87
N VAL A 59 18.30 -6.72 14.56
CA VAL A 59 18.29 -7.82 15.52
C VAL A 59 19.71 -8.16 15.98
N VAL A 60 20.67 -8.26 15.06
CA VAL A 60 22.08 -8.51 15.40
C VAL A 60 22.64 -7.37 16.24
N ALA A 61 22.41 -6.11 15.86
CA ALA A 61 22.85 -4.95 16.63
C ALA A 61 22.26 -4.95 18.04
N LEU A 62 20.97 -5.29 18.19
CA LEU A 62 20.31 -5.40 19.50
C LEU A 62 20.98 -6.45 20.38
N VAL A 63 21.37 -7.61 19.83
CA VAL A 63 22.12 -8.64 20.57
C VAL A 63 23.45 -8.10 21.08
N PHE A 64 24.21 -7.36 20.25
CA PHE A 64 25.46 -6.74 20.68
C PHE A 64 25.26 -5.66 21.75
N VAL A 65 24.19 -4.85 21.64
CA VAL A 65 23.83 -3.86 22.68
C VAL A 65 23.48 -4.56 24.00
N LEU A 66 22.79 -5.70 23.95
CA LEU A 66 22.50 -6.50 25.16
C LEU A 66 23.79 -7.03 25.81
N PHE A 67 24.72 -7.59 25.03
CA PHE A 67 26.01 -8.03 25.57
C PHE A 67 26.83 -6.87 26.14
N PHE A 68 26.84 -5.72 25.47
CA PHE A 68 27.48 -4.51 25.98
C PHE A 68 26.88 -4.07 27.32
N ALA A 69 25.54 -4.09 27.46
CA ALA A 69 24.88 -3.78 28.72
C ALA A 69 25.28 -4.76 29.85
N VAL A 70 25.37 -6.06 29.56
CA VAL A 70 25.87 -7.06 30.53
C VAL A 70 27.31 -6.76 30.94
N ALA A 71 28.19 -6.44 29.99
CA ALA A 71 29.57 -6.08 30.28
C ALA A 71 29.68 -4.83 31.18
N LEU A 72 28.84 -3.82 30.94
CA LEU A 72 28.76 -2.64 31.81
C LEU A 72 28.27 -2.97 33.22
N VAL A 73 27.29 -3.86 33.36
CA VAL A 73 26.83 -4.32 34.68
C VAL A 73 27.96 -5.01 35.42
N VAL A 74 28.70 -5.93 34.77
CA VAL A 74 29.86 -6.61 35.38
C VAL A 74 30.94 -5.60 35.75
N ALA A 75 31.26 -4.65 34.88
CA ALA A 75 32.24 -3.60 35.14
C ALA A 75 31.83 -2.72 36.33
N ALA A 76 30.54 -2.36 36.45
CA ALA A 76 30.02 -1.60 37.58
C ALA A 76 30.13 -2.39 38.90
N ILE A 77 29.80 -3.69 38.88
CA ILE A 77 29.93 -4.56 40.05
C ILE A 77 31.40 -4.67 40.47
N MET A 78 32.31 -4.94 39.53
CA MET A 78 33.74 -5.04 39.82
C MET A 78 34.33 -3.73 40.33
N GLY A 79 33.96 -2.60 39.70
CA GLY A 79 34.42 -1.29 40.15
C GLY A 79 33.94 -0.92 41.54
N LEU A 80 32.70 -1.29 41.90
CA LEU A 80 32.17 -1.07 43.23
C LEU A 80 32.72 -2.08 44.25
N ALA A 81 33.09 -3.29 43.81
CA ALA A 81 33.70 -4.32 44.64
C ALA A 81 35.10 -3.93 45.17
N GLU A 82 35.76 -2.91 44.60
CA GLU A 82 37.03 -2.39 45.12
C GLU A 82 36.86 -1.66 46.46
N VAL A 83 35.67 -1.10 46.72
CA VAL A 83 35.38 -0.32 47.95
C VAL A 83 34.49 -1.06 48.94
N MET A 84 33.87 -2.18 48.56
CA MET A 84 32.99 -2.98 49.42
C MET A 84 32.95 -4.46 48.98
N PRO A 85 32.45 -5.40 49.81
CA PRO A 85 32.36 -6.81 49.41
C PRO A 85 31.57 -7.03 48.11
N ALA A 86 32.07 -7.89 47.22
CA ALA A 86 31.50 -8.12 45.89
C ALA A 86 30.01 -8.52 45.90
N TRP A 87 29.57 -9.27 46.92
CA TRP A 87 28.17 -9.66 47.07
C TRP A 87 27.25 -8.45 47.32
N LEU A 88 27.73 -7.46 48.09
CA LEU A 88 26.97 -6.25 48.40
C LEU A 88 26.93 -5.32 47.18
N ALA A 89 28.06 -5.19 46.47
CA ALA A 89 28.12 -4.45 45.21
C ALA A 89 27.12 -4.99 44.17
N ALA A 90 27.05 -6.31 44.01
CA ALA A 90 26.10 -6.97 43.12
C ALA A 90 24.64 -6.66 43.51
N LEU A 91 24.31 -6.71 44.80
CA LEU A 91 22.96 -6.39 45.29
C LEU A 91 22.58 -4.92 45.05
N LEU A 92 23.51 -3.97 45.23
CA LEU A 92 23.25 -2.55 44.99
C LEU A 92 23.00 -2.26 43.51
N VAL A 93 23.84 -2.82 42.62
CA VAL A 93 23.64 -2.67 41.17
C VAL A 93 22.31 -3.32 40.76
N ALA A 94 21.99 -4.51 41.27
CA ALA A 94 20.70 -5.15 41.00
C ALA A 94 19.51 -4.32 41.48
N ALA A 95 19.58 -3.72 42.67
CA ALA A 95 18.55 -2.85 43.21
C ALA A 95 18.35 -1.59 42.34
N LEU A 96 19.45 -0.97 41.86
CA LEU A 96 19.39 0.17 40.95
C LEU A 96 18.65 -0.19 39.65
N PHE A 97 18.99 -1.33 39.03
CA PHE A 97 18.32 -1.79 37.81
C PHE A 97 16.84 -2.15 38.06
N LEU A 98 16.50 -2.71 39.23
CA LEU A 98 15.13 -3.00 39.60
C LEU A 98 14.28 -1.73 39.71
N VAL A 99 14.83 -0.67 40.31
CA VAL A 99 14.15 0.64 40.41
C VAL A 99 13.94 1.24 39.03
N ILE A 100 14.99 1.31 38.20
CA ILE A 100 14.91 1.86 36.84
C ILE A 100 13.91 1.05 36.00
N GLY A 101 14.03 -0.29 36.02
CA GLY A 101 13.15 -1.20 35.31
C GLY A 101 11.70 -1.09 35.77
N GLY A 102 11.47 -0.95 37.08
CA GLY A 102 10.15 -0.72 37.66
C GLY A 102 9.52 0.58 37.18
N VAL A 103 10.26 1.69 37.18
CA VAL A 103 9.78 2.98 36.67
C VAL A 103 9.44 2.90 35.19
N LEU A 104 10.32 2.31 34.37
CA LEU A 104 10.09 2.13 32.94
C LEU A 104 8.88 1.22 32.67
N ALA A 105 8.71 0.14 33.43
CA ALA A 105 7.56 -0.75 33.33
C ALA A 105 6.26 -0.02 33.69
N LEU A 106 6.25 0.79 34.76
CA LEU A 106 5.09 1.59 35.15
C LEU A 106 4.72 2.61 34.06
N ILE A 107 5.71 3.30 33.47
CA ILE A 107 5.48 4.22 32.34
C ILE A 107 4.94 3.46 31.13
N GLY A 108 5.53 2.31 30.80
CA GLY A 108 5.12 1.46 29.68
C GLY A 108 3.68 1.00 29.82
N VAL A 109 3.33 0.44 30.99
CA VAL A 109 1.96 0.01 31.30
C VAL A 109 1.00 1.19 31.30
N SER A 110 1.39 2.34 31.85
CA SER A 110 0.54 3.53 31.87
C SER A 110 0.25 4.06 30.47
N ARG A 111 1.26 4.07 29.58
CA ARG A 111 1.06 4.46 28.18
C ARG A 111 0.23 3.42 27.42
N LEU A 112 0.48 2.14 27.62
CA LEU A 112 -0.28 1.08 26.96
C LEU A 112 -1.76 1.11 27.38
N LYS A 113 -2.04 1.34 28.66
CA LYS A 113 -3.40 1.53 29.18
C LYS A 113 -4.12 2.73 28.55
N LYS A 114 -3.41 3.83 28.29
CA LYS A 114 -3.96 5.01 27.59
C LYS A 114 -4.23 4.77 26.11
N GLN A 115 -3.73 3.68 25.53
CA GLN A 115 -3.93 3.30 24.12
C GLN A 115 -4.89 2.11 23.99
N LEU A 116 -5.52 1.69 25.10
CA LEU A 116 -6.61 0.72 25.08
C LEU A 116 -7.95 1.45 24.86
N PRO A 117 -8.86 0.93 24.02
CA PRO A 117 -8.85 -0.42 23.46
C PRO A 117 -7.93 -0.58 22.23
N LEU A 118 -7.01 -1.56 22.29
CA LEU A 118 -6.17 -2.02 21.17
C LEU A 118 -6.98 -2.82 20.14
N ILE A 119 -8.25 -3.07 20.46
CA ILE A 119 -9.23 -3.66 19.58
C ILE A 119 -9.79 -2.49 18.77
N PRO A 120 -9.63 -2.44 17.44
CA PRO A 120 -10.23 -1.40 16.61
C PRO A 120 -11.74 -1.66 16.54
N GLU A 121 -12.46 -1.23 17.57
CA GLU A 121 -13.90 -1.45 17.76
C GLU A 121 -14.69 -0.96 16.54
N ASP A 122 -14.26 0.14 15.93
CA ASP A 122 -14.85 0.70 14.72
C ASP A 122 -14.61 -0.17 13.48
N ALA A 123 -13.42 -0.76 13.33
CA ALA A 123 -13.13 -1.68 12.21
C ALA A 123 -13.96 -2.97 12.34
N ILE A 124 -14.10 -3.49 13.57
CA ILE A 124 -14.94 -4.68 13.83
C ILE A 124 -16.42 -4.35 13.67
N ARG A 125 -16.85 -3.11 13.98
CA ARG A 125 -18.22 -2.63 13.72
C ARG A 125 -18.46 -2.51 12.21
N GLY A 126 -17.52 -1.94 11.45
CA GLY A 126 -17.61 -1.82 10.00
C GLY A 126 -17.73 -3.18 9.31
N ILE A 127 -16.89 -4.15 9.67
CA ILE A 127 -16.99 -5.52 9.13
C ILE A 127 -18.36 -6.15 9.46
N ARG A 128 -18.87 -5.96 10.68
CA ARG A 128 -20.19 -6.47 11.08
C ARG A 128 -21.33 -5.77 10.34
N HIS A 129 -21.21 -4.48 10.08
CA HIS A 129 -22.16 -3.72 9.28
C HIS A 129 -22.18 -4.22 7.83
N ASP A 130 -21.02 -4.38 7.22
CA ASP A 130 -20.89 -4.85 5.84
C ASP A 130 -21.47 -6.27 5.68
N LEU A 131 -21.18 -7.16 6.63
CA LEU A 131 -21.75 -8.51 6.68
C LEU A 131 -23.28 -8.49 6.90
N GLY A 132 -23.77 -7.57 7.73
CA GLY A 132 -25.21 -7.35 7.96
C GLY A 132 -25.92 -6.89 6.70
N VAL A 133 -25.36 -5.92 5.99
CA VAL A 133 -25.90 -5.42 4.71
C VAL A 133 -25.82 -6.48 3.61
N LEU A 134 -24.76 -7.28 3.57
CA LEU A 134 -24.62 -8.42 2.63
C LEU A 134 -25.68 -9.50 2.87
N LYS A 135 -26.06 -9.73 4.14
CA LYS A 135 -27.01 -10.78 4.54
C LYS A 135 -28.46 -10.32 4.48
N GLU A 136 -28.74 -9.08 4.88
CA GLU A 136 -30.11 -8.58 5.15
C GLU A 136 -30.49 -7.40 4.26
N GLY A 137 -29.57 -6.89 3.43
CA GLY A 137 -29.84 -5.84 2.46
C GLY A 137 -30.30 -4.53 3.09
N ARG A 138 -31.21 -3.82 2.42
CA ARG A 138 -31.73 -2.50 2.85
C ARG A 138 -32.53 -2.52 4.15
N SER A 139 -32.93 -3.70 4.64
CA SER A 139 -33.63 -3.86 5.92
C SER A 139 -32.67 -4.02 7.11
N PHE A 140 -31.35 -4.03 6.88
CA PHE A 140 -30.38 -4.10 7.96
C PHE A 140 -30.41 -2.83 8.81
N ASP A 141 -30.71 -2.98 10.10
CA ASP A 141 -30.74 -1.87 11.05
C ASP A 141 -29.39 -1.75 11.78
N PRO A 142 -28.59 -0.69 11.52
CA PRO A 142 -27.28 -0.51 12.13
C PRO A 142 -27.36 -0.27 13.65
N ALA A 143 -28.52 0.13 14.20
CA ALA A 143 -28.69 0.36 15.63
C ALA A 143 -28.60 -0.92 16.47
N THR A 144 -28.79 -2.09 15.84
CA THR A 144 -28.68 -3.40 16.51
C THR A 144 -27.26 -3.76 16.93
N LEU A 145 -26.23 -3.12 16.35
CA LEU A 145 -24.82 -3.39 16.64
C LEU A 145 -24.33 -2.72 17.94
N ASP A 146 -25.03 -1.70 18.43
CA ASP A 146 -24.60 -0.86 19.57
C ASP A 146 -25.34 -1.16 20.88
N VAL A 147 -26.20 -2.19 20.93
CA VAL A 147 -26.93 -2.58 22.15
C VAL A 147 -25.98 -3.24 23.16
N LYS A 148 -25.27 -2.40 23.90
CA LYS A 148 -24.53 -2.74 25.10
C LYS A 148 -25.54 -3.15 26.18
N LYS A 149 -25.62 -4.45 26.52
CA LYS A 149 -26.37 -4.94 27.69
C LYS A 149 -26.07 -4.04 28.91
N PRO A 150 -27.07 -3.44 29.58
CA PRO A 150 -26.84 -2.57 30.72
C PRO A 150 -26.08 -3.32 31.83
N LYS A 151 -24.91 -2.80 32.21
CA LYS A 151 -24.27 -3.12 33.49
C LYS A 151 -24.89 -2.19 34.53
N GLU A 152 -25.97 -2.61 35.16
CA GLU A 152 -26.70 -1.80 36.14
C GLU A 152 -25.93 -1.61 37.46
N ASP A 153 -24.90 -2.41 37.76
CA ASP A 153 -24.33 -2.45 39.12
C ASP A 153 -23.18 -1.44 39.40
N LYS A 154 -22.76 -0.60 38.44
CA LYS A 154 -21.65 0.36 38.67
C LYS A 154 -22.05 1.83 38.66
N ALA A 155 -23.28 2.13 38.25
CA ALA A 155 -23.73 3.49 37.99
C ALA A 155 -24.10 4.30 39.24
N GLU A 156 -24.10 3.71 40.44
CA GLU A 156 -24.49 4.42 41.66
C GLU A 156 -23.31 5.15 42.34
N LYS A 157 -22.07 4.70 42.11
CA LYS A 157 -20.90 5.22 42.83
C LYS A 157 -20.29 6.49 42.20
N ASP A 158 -20.38 6.65 40.89
CA ASP A 158 -19.72 7.75 40.17
C ASP A 158 -20.61 9.01 40.07
N ARG A 159 -21.89 8.94 40.47
CA ARG A 159 -22.85 10.06 40.40
C ARG A 159 -22.58 11.19 41.40
N LYS A 160 -21.67 11.01 42.38
CA LYS A 160 -21.44 12.01 43.43
C LYS A 160 -20.37 13.06 43.10
N ASP A 161 -19.50 12.85 42.11
CA ASP A 161 -18.30 13.69 41.95
C ASP A 161 -18.29 14.65 40.74
N GLU A 162 -19.22 14.57 39.77
CA GLU A 162 -19.11 15.35 38.53
C GLU A 162 -20.25 16.36 38.28
N ALA A 163 -20.99 16.76 39.32
CA ALA A 163 -22.01 17.81 39.22
C ALA A 163 -21.44 19.25 39.15
N LYS A 164 -20.25 19.47 38.58
CA LYS A 164 -19.66 20.81 38.42
C LYS A 164 -18.97 20.99 37.05
N ASP A 165 -19.73 21.63 36.15
CA ASP A 165 -19.31 22.62 35.14
C ASP A 165 -18.24 22.27 34.08
N ALA A 166 -18.68 22.07 32.82
CA ALA A 166 -18.49 23.01 31.69
C ALA A 166 -18.44 22.33 30.29
N LYS A 167 -19.27 22.87 29.37
CA LYS A 167 -19.48 22.66 27.91
C LYS A 167 -18.49 21.76 27.09
N PRO A 168 -18.99 20.88 26.19
CA PRO A 168 -18.14 20.08 25.30
C PRO A 168 -17.44 20.93 24.22
N LYS A 169 -16.13 20.72 24.03
CA LYS A 169 -15.38 21.10 22.82
C LYS A 169 -15.55 19.99 21.78
N GLU A 170 -15.96 20.35 20.55
CA GLU A 170 -16.05 19.40 19.43
C GLU A 170 -14.66 18.82 19.10
N PRO A 171 -14.53 17.51 18.82
CA PRO A 171 -13.25 16.89 18.51
C PRO A 171 -12.72 17.35 17.15
N ALA A 172 -11.43 17.66 17.07
CA ALA A 172 -10.75 17.97 15.81
C ALA A 172 -10.80 16.75 14.85
N PRO A 173 -10.99 16.97 13.53
CA PRO A 173 -11.22 15.89 12.57
C PRO A 173 -10.06 14.89 12.48
N SER A 174 -10.40 13.61 12.31
CA SER A 174 -9.47 12.48 12.33
C SER A 174 -8.57 12.45 11.09
N TYR A 175 -7.33 11.95 11.21
CA TYR A 175 -6.35 11.85 10.12
C TYR A 175 -6.88 11.08 8.89
N GLU A 176 -7.82 10.16 9.09
CA GLU A 176 -8.47 9.41 8.01
C GLU A 176 -9.50 10.24 7.24
N GLU A 177 -10.24 11.13 7.93
CA GLU A 177 -11.12 12.11 7.29
C GLU A 177 -10.32 13.10 6.44
N LEU A 178 -9.09 13.45 6.88
CA LEU A 178 -8.19 14.30 6.11
C LEU A 178 -7.66 13.59 4.84
N ARG A 179 -7.48 12.26 4.87
CA ARG A 179 -7.01 11.48 3.71
C ARG A 179 -8.13 11.21 2.71
N GLY A 180 -9.34 10.91 3.18
CA GLY A 180 -10.54 10.78 2.34
C GLY A 180 -10.90 12.08 1.62
N ARG A 181 -10.88 13.22 2.34
CA ARG A 181 -11.12 14.56 1.76
C ARG A 181 -10.07 14.95 0.72
N SER A 182 -8.89 14.35 0.72
CA SER A 182 -7.88 14.61 -0.31
C SER A 182 -8.19 13.90 -1.64
N GLY A 183 -8.87 12.74 -1.58
CA GLY A 183 -9.32 11.99 -2.75
C GLY A 183 -10.50 12.67 -3.45
N GLU A 184 -11.51 13.08 -2.67
CA GLU A 184 -12.67 13.81 -3.19
C GLU A 184 -12.30 15.18 -3.76
N ARG A 185 -11.31 15.87 -3.18
CA ARG A 185 -10.77 17.11 -3.77
C ARG A 185 -10.10 16.87 -5.11
N ARG A 186 -9.45 15.72 -5.32
CA ARG A 186 -8.76 15.41 -6.58
C ARG A 186 -9.74 15.11 -7.70
N THR A 187 -10.84 14.42 -7.42
CA THR A 187 -11.91 14.18 -8.40
C THR A 187 -12.64 15.48 -8.73
N HIS A 188 -12.93 16.30 -7.72
CA HIS A 188 -13.56 17.61 -7.95
C HIS A 188 -12.66 18.59 -8.74
N ILE A 189 -11.34 18.51 -8.58
CA ILE A 189 -10.38 19.28 -9.38
C ILE A 189 -10.27 18.72 -10.82
N ALA A 190 -10.36 17.40 -11.01
CA ALA A 190 -10.35 16.79 -12.34
C ALA A 190 -11.58 17.19 -13.16
N ASP A 191 -12.77 17.10 -12.55
CA ASP A 191 -14.03 17.51 -13.20
C ASP A 191 -14.06 19.04 -13.47
N ALA A 192 -13.49 19.84 -12.56
CA ALA A 192 -13.32 21.29 -12.78
C ALA A 192 -12.36 21.61 -13.93
N ARG A 193 -11.31 20.81 -14.12
CA ARG A 193 -10.36 20.98 -15.24
C ARG A 193 -11.00 20.58 -16.57
N ASP A 194 -11.71 19.46 -16.61
CA ASP A 194 -12.29 18.94 -17.84
C ASP A 194 -13.49 19.79 -18.30
N SER A 195 -14.23 20.40 -17.36
CA SER A 195 -15.25 21.41 -17.67
C SER A 195 -14.67 22.75 -18.16
N LEU A 196 -13.46 23.12 -17.76
CA LEU A 196 -12.73 24.26 -18.36
C LEU A 196 -12.23 23.92 -19.78
N GLY A 197 -11.71 22.71 -19.98
CA GLY A 197 -11.28 22.22 -21.29
C GLY A 197 -12.41 22.20 -22.32
N ALA A 198 -13.60 21.74 -21.91
CA ALA A 198 -14.80 21.75 -22.75
C ALA A 198 -15.22 23.17 -23.17
N ARG A 199 -15.06 24.18 -22.29
CA ARG A 199 -15.40 25.59 -22.62
C ARG A 199 -14.39 26.25 -23.56
N VAL A 200 -13.13 25.83 -23.54
CA VAL A 200 -12.10 26.29 -24.49
C VAL A 200 -12.30 25.65 -25.86
N ASP A 201 -12.66 24.36 -25.92
CA ASP A 201 -12.93 23.65 -27.17
C ASP A 201 -14.22 24.12 -27.86
N VAL A 202 -15.24 24.57 -27.11
CA VAL A 202 -16.42 25.21 -27.71
C VAL A 202 -16.03 26.51 -28.42
N LYS A 203 -15.09 27.30 -27.87
CA LYS A 203 -14.58 28.52 -28.53
C LYS A 203 -13.77 28.19 -29.79
N ALA A 204 -13.00 27.09 -29.77
CA ALA A 204 -12.30 26.57 -30.94
C ALA A 204 -13.25 26.02 -32.01
N ARG A 205 -14.31 25.31 -31.62
CA ARG A 205 -15.36 24.79 -32.53
C ARG A 205 -16.22 25.89 -33.12
N LEU A 206 -16.52 26.95 -32.35
CA LEU A 206 -17.27 28.11 -32.83
C LEU A 206 -16.46 28.96 -33.81
N ASN A 207 -15.15 29.16 -33.56
CA ASN A 207 -14.25 29.81 -34.52
C ASN A 207 -14.04 28.96 -35.79
N GLY A 208 -13.93 27.63 -35.66
CA GLY A 208 -13.85 26.72 -36.80
C GLY A 208 -15.13 26.65 -37.64
N ALA A 209 -16.30 26.79 -37.01
CA ALA A 209 -17.58 26.89 -37.70
C ALA A 209 -17.74 28.23 -38.43
N LYS A 210 -17.26 29.33 -37.84
CA LYS A 210 -17.26 30.66 -38.47
C LYS A 210 -16.37 30.71 -39.71
N HIS A 211 -15.26 29.97 -39.75
CA HIS A 211 -14.40 29.86 -40.94
C HIS A 211 -14.82 28.79 -41.97
N ARG A 212 -15.73 27.85 -41.65
CA ARG A 212 -16.30 26.91 -42.62
C ARG A 212 -17.60 27.38 -43.25
N SER A 213 -18.31 28.31 -42.62
CA SER A 213 -19.54 28.90 -43.15
C SER A 213 -19.31 29.81 -44.36
N ASP A 214 -18.10 30.33 -44.56
CA ASP A 214 -17.76 31.25 -45.67
C ASP A 214 -17.17 30.56 -46.91
N LYS A 215 -17.12 29.22 -46.95
CA LYS A 215 -16.73 28.48 -48.17
C LYS A 215 -17.68 27.33 -48.48
N GLY A 216 -18.95 27.68 -48.71
CA GLY A 216 -19.78 26.98 -49.67
C GLY A 216 -19.49 27.54 -51.07
N GLY A 217 -18.97 26.72 -51.98
CA GLY A 217 -18.70 27.13 -53.36
C GLY A 217 -17.72 26.22 -54.09
N SER A 218 -18.29 25.28 -54.85
CA SER A 218 -17.85 24.68 -56.11
C SER A 218 -16.35 24.45 -56.50
N THR A 219 -16.20 23.38 -57.29
CA THR A 219 -15.32 23.20 -58.47
C THR A 219 -13.84 22.82 -58.32
N THR A 220 -13.54 21.62 -58.85
CA THR A 220 -12.47 21.23 -59.82
C THR A 220 -11.10 21.90 -59.78
N GLY A 221 -10.04 21.10 -59.92
CA GLY A 221 -8.82 21.57 -60.61
C GLY A 221 -7.50 20.96 -60.11
N ALA A 222 -6.65 20.63 -61.07
CA ALA A 222 -5.39 19.92 -60.97
C ALA A 222 -4.20 20.67 -60.30
N ALA A 223 -3.16 19.86 -60.03
CA ALA A 223 -1.73 20.12 -60.30
C ALA A 223 -0.78 20.67 -59.21
N SER A 224 0.28 19.86 -59.01
CA SER A 224 1.72 20.20 -59.03
C SER A 224 2.51 20.50 -57.74
N GLY A 225 3.69 19.85 -57.67
CA GLY A 225 4.94 20.27 -57.00
C GLY A 225 4.96 20.15 -55.46
N GLY A 226 6.00 19.65 -54.79
CA GLY A 226 7.34 19.23 -55.14
C GLY A 226 8.20 19.22 -53.86
N SER A 227 9.15 18.29 -53.80
CA SER A 227 10.36 18.26 -52.93
C SER A 227 10.21 18.21 -51.40
N GLY A 228 10.92 17.27 -50.78
CA GLY A 228 11.10 17.25 -49.32
C GLY A 228 11.70 15.95 -48.78
N SER A 229 13.02 15.85 -48.86
CA SER A 229 13.90 14.81 -48.31
C SER A 229 13.52 14.29 -46.91
N GLY A 230 13.60 12.97 -46.72
CA GLY A 230 13.42 12.35 -45.40
C GLY A 230 13.36 10.82 -45.40
N ARG A 231 14.22 10.13 -46.16
CA ARG A 231 14.38 8.67 -46.06
C ARG A 231 15.07 8.32 -44.73
N VAL A 232 14.30 8.09 -43.68
CA VAL A 232 14.78 7.40 -42.48
C VAL A 232 14.98 5.93 -42.82
N ALA A 233 16.24 5.54 -42.99
CA ALA A 233 16.65 4.16 -43.12
C ALA A 233 16.34 3.41 -41.80
N ALA A 234 15.38 2.49 -41.86
CA ALA A 234 15.16 1.54 -40.79
C ALA A 234 16.36 0.58 -40.73
N VAL A 235 17.28 0.82 -39.80
CA VAL A 235 18.33 -0.13 -39.45
C VAL A 235 17.67 -1.28 -38.68
N ALA A 236 17.42 -2.39 -39.37
CA ALA A 236 17.02 -3.63 -38.75
C ALA A 236 18.22 -4.25 -38.02
N VAL A 237 18.36 -3.96 -36.73
CA VAL A 237 19.27 -4.72 -35.85
C VAL A 237 18.59 -6.05 -35.53
N ARG A 238 18.96 -7.13 -36.23
CA ARG A 238 18.73 -8.50 -35.72
C ARG A 238 19.57 -8.65 -34.45
N ARG A 239 18.92 -8.73 -33.30
CA ARG A 239 19.51 -9.38 -32.11
C ARG A 239 19.00 -10.81 -32.10
N ASP A 240 19.88 -11.75 -32.41
CA ASP A 240 19.64 -13.16 -32.10
C ASP A 240 19.82 -13.33 -30.59
N VAL A 241 18.70 -13.48 -29.88
CA VAL A 241 18.69 -13.83 -28.46
C VAL A 241 18.73 -15.36 -28.39
N ALA A 242 19.88 -15.91 -28.00
CA ALA A 242 20.01 -17.33 -27.73
C ALA A 242 19.11 -17.72 -26.53
N HIS A 243 18.03 -18.45 -26.79
CA HIS A 243 17.15 -19.01 -25.76
C HIS A 243 17.64 -20.40 -25.34
N ASN A 244 18.65 -20.47 -24.47
CA ASN A 244 18.93 -21.69 -23.70
C ASN A 244 19.66 -21.40 -22.37
N THR A 245 19.12 -20.51 -21.54
CA THR A 245 19.47 -20.56 -20.10
C THR A 245 18.47 -21.47 -19.39
N THR A 246 18.89 -22.70 -19.11
CA THR A 246 18.07 -23.67 -18.38
C THR A 246 17.91 -23.20 -16.93
N LEU A 247 16.72 -23.39 -16.34
CA LEU A 247 16.42 -22.97 -14.96
C LEU A 247 17.38 -23.55 -13.90
N ALA A 248 18.09 -24.64 -14.22
CA ALA A 248 19.04 -25.31 -13.34
C ALA A 248 20.28 -24.46 -13.00
N ASP A 249 20.73 -23.57 -13.89
CA ASP A 249 21.93 -22.75 -13.62
C ASP A 249 21.67 -21.59 -12.66
N ARG A 250 20.40 -21.25 -12.37
CA ARG A 250 20.06 -20.14 -11.47
C ARG A 250 20.10 -20.52 -9.99
N TRP A 251 20.21 -21.80 -9.67
CA TRP A 251 20.12 -22.32 -8.29
C TRP A 251 21.48 -22.76 -7.71
N LYS A 252 22.53 -22.84 -8.53
CA LYS A 252 23.90 -23.15 -8.10
C LYS A 252 24.51 -22.21 -7.04
N PRO A 253 24.25 -20.88 -7.01
CA PRO A 253 24.77 -20.04 -5.93
C PRO A 253 24.01 -20.18 -4.60
N LEU A 254 22.84 -20.83 -4.57
CA LEU A 254 22.04 -21.01 -3.35
C LEU A 254 22.41 -22.30 -2.58
N SER A 255 22.94 -23.32 -3.25
CA SER A 255 23.43 -24.54 -2.60
C SER A 255 24.72 -24.30 -1.80
N VAL A 256 25.57 -23.35 -2.22
CA VAL A 256 26.76 -22.93 -1.47
C VAL A 256 26.38 -22.26 -0.13
N LEU A 257 25.22 -21.59 -0.08
CA LEU A 257 24.72 -20.92 1.13
C LEU A 257 24.07 -21.93 2.11
N ALA A 258 23.40 -22.96 1.60
CA ALA A 258 22.85 -24.03 2.43
C ALA A 258 23.95 -24.87 3.13
N GLY A 259 25.08 -25.13 2.44
CA GLY A 259 26.22 -25.82 3.04
C GLY A 259 26.90 -25.00 4.17
N SER A 260 26.94 -23.68 4.03
CA SER A 260 27.57 -22.78 5.02
C SER A 260 26.80 -22.73 6.35
N VAL A 261 25.46 -22.76 6.32
CA VAL A 261 24.63 -22.76 7.54
C VAL A 261 24.79 -24.06 8.33
N ALA A 262 24.89 -25.20 7.65
CA ALA A 262 25.12 -26.49 8.32
C ALA A 262 26.49 -26.54 9.02
N ALA A 263 27.54 -26.03 8.37
CA ALA A 263 28.87 -25.95 8.95
C ALA A 263 28.92 -25.02 10.18
N MET A 264 28.19 -23.90 10.14
CA MET A 264 28.14 -22.94 11.26
C MET A 264 27.39 -23.50 12.48
N LEU A 265 26.33 -24.29 12.26
CA LEU A 265 25.60 -24.98 13.33
C LEU A 265 26.43 -26.08 13.99
N VAL A 266 27.21 -26.83 13.20
CA VAL A 266 28.13 -27.86 13.75
C VAL A 266 29.23 -27.21 14.58
N LEU A 267 29.76 -26.05 14.16
CA LEU A 267 30.82 -25.35 14.87
C LEU A 267 30.31 -24.67 16.16
N LEU A 268 29.10 -24.11 16.13
CA LEU A 268 28.38 -23.63 17.32
C LEU A 268 28.13 -24.76 18.31
N ARG A 269 27.62 -25.91 17.86
CA ARG A 269 27.40 -27.08 18.73
C ARG A 269 28.71 -27.56 19.36
N ARG A 270 29.82 -27.56 18.62
CA ARG A 270 31.14 -27.98 19.13
C ARG A 270 31.75 -26.97 20.11
N LEU A 271 31.39 -25.69 20.03
CA LEU A 271 31.84 -24.66 20.95
C LEU A 271 31.07 -24.70 22.29
N LEU A 272 29.78 -25.03 22.25
CA LEU A 272 28.93 -25.15 23.45
C LEU A 272 29.05 -26.52 24.15
N SER A 273 29.76 -27.48 23.57
CA SER A 273 29.99 -28.82 24.16
C SER A 273 31.39 -28.99 24.79
N ARG A 274 32.12 -27.89 25.00
CA ARG A 274 33.36 -27.86 25.81
C ARG A 274 33.04 -27.28 27.17
#